data_AF-A0A952B686-F1
#
_entry.id   AF-A0A952B686-F1
#
_cell.length_a   1.000
_cell.length_b   1.000
_cell.length_c   1.000
_cell.angle_alpha   90.00
_cell.angle_beta   90.00
_cell.angle_gamma   90.00
#
_symmetry.space_group_name_H-M   'P 1'
#
loop_
_entity.id
_entity.type
_entity.pdbx_description
1 polymer ?
#
loop_
_entity_poly.entity_id
_entity_poly.type
_entity_poly.pdbx_seq_one_letter_code
_entity_poly.pdbx_strand_id
1 'polypeptide(L)'
;MMTNNESKQNSLKQLAKIAPIVRGLLAEPTGNQDIPYNPVILKSLTSKEAVDFADSANNAQASEYPSPLNKDLGIPIFPEALDLNNPIEELRKNLSDSIAGYSAQYNSKPQIICLRNLGILFVDPGHNKPELPLKNKVALVTGAAGAIGYGICCGLLEKGCHLAATDLPGKKLDRFTTDLKQMAGDRIIGIPIDVTDEDSVVQGLESVSLVWGGIDIVVVNAGIPLAKFLKDIDLDDFRRLEKVNVEGTFLTLREITRHFILQDTGGDVVIVSTKNVPSPGAGFGAYSATKAASHQLGRIASLELAQYGVRVNMVAPDAVFSEGKYKSGLWEEIGPDRMKARGLDEDGLQEYYQGRNLLKAKITGRHVSNAVLFFATRQTPTTGATIPVDGGLPDATPR
;
A
#
# COMPACT_ATOMS: atom_id res chain seq x y z
N MET A 1 -18.40 -13.24 -30.06
CA MET A 1 -18.27 -14.15 -28.90
C MET A 1 -16.89 -13.94 -28.33
N MET A 2 -16.76 -13.32 -27.15
CA MET A 2 -15.48 -13.22 -26.46
C MET A 2 -15.00 -14.63 -26.08
N THR A 3 -13.70 -14.87 -26.11
CA THR A 3 -13.14 -16.15 -25.65
C THR A 3 -13.35 -16.29 -24.13
N ASN A 4 -13.40 -17.53 -23.60
CA ASN A 4 -13.56 -17.78 -22.15
C ASN A 4 -12.53 -17.04 -21.28
N ASN A 5 -11.32 -16.79 -21.80
CA ASN A 5 -10.28 -16.05 -21.10
C ASN A 5 -10.54 -14.53 -21.06
N GLU A 6 -10.98 -13.93 -22.17
CA GLU A 6 -11.31 -12.50 -22.22
C GLU A 6 -12.50 -12.17 -21.30
N SER A 7 -13.52 -13.03 -21.29
CA SER A 7 -14.67 -12.87 -20.39
C SER A 7 -14.24 -12.89 -18.93
N LYS A 8 -13.38 -13.85 -18.53
CA LYS A 8 -12.88 -13.96 -17.16
C LYS A 8 -12.02 -12.76 -16.75
N GLN A 9 -11.16 -12.28 -17.64
CA GLN A 9 -10.32 -11.12 -17.37
C GLN A 9 -11.14 -9.83 -17.23
N ASN A 10 -12.23 -9.71 -17.99
CA ASN A 10 -13.18 -8.61 -17.85
C ASN A 10 -13.90 -8.65 -16.49
N SER A 11 -14.43 -9.82 -16.08
CA SER A 11 -15.08 -9.98 -14.77
C SER A 11 -14.14 -9.67 -13.61
N LEU A 12 -12.84 -10.03 -13.70
CA LEU A 12 -11.85 -9.69 -12.67
C LEU A 12 -11.62 -8.18 -12.56
N LYS A 13 -11.44 -7.47 -13.68
CA LYS A 13 -11.31 -6.00 -13.67
C LYS A 13 -12.55 -5.32 -13.09
N GLN A 14 -13.72 -5.82 -13.44
CA GLN A 14 -15.00 -5.34 -12.91
C GLN A 14 -15.11 -5.58 -11.39
N LEU A 15 -14.74 -6.77 -10.93
CA LEU A 15 -14.76 -7.11 -9.52
C LEU A 15 -13.76 -6.27 -8.70
N ALA A 16 -12.59 -5.95 -9.27
CA ALA A 16 -11.59 -5.10 -8.62
C ALA A 16 -12.13 -3.68 -8.32
N LYS A 17 -13.08 -3.18 -9.12
CA LYS A 17 -13.74 -1.89 -8.88
C LYS A 17 -14.84 -1.95 -7.83
N ILE A 18 -15.47 -3.11 -7.65
CA ILE A 18 -16.60 -3.31 -6.74
C ILE A 18 -16.17 -3.80 -5.36
N ALA A 19 -15.13 -4.61 -5.28
CA ALA A 19 -14.64 -5.15 -4.01
C ALA A 19 -14.32 -4.05 -2.97
N PRO A 20 -13.71 -2.90 -3.34
CA PRO A 20 -13.49 -1.78 -2.41
C PRO A 20 -14.79 -1.20 -1.84
N ILE A 21 -15.83 -1.06 -2.67
CA ILE A 21 -17.16 -0.57 -2.24
C ILE A 21 -17.79 -1.56 -1.25
N VAL A 22 -17.82 -2.85 -1.60
CA VAL A 22 -18.38 -3.91 -0.75
C VAL A 22 -17.62 -4.00 0.58
N ARG A 23 -16.28 -3.97 0.55
CA ARG A 23 -15.45 -3.99 1.75
C ARG A 23 -15.73 -2.78 2.65
N GLY A 24 -15.91 -1.60 2.06
CA GLY A 24 -16.28 -0.39 2.79
C GLY A 24 -17.61 -0.50 3.50
N LEU A 25 -18.64 -0.96 2.79
CA LEU A 25 -19.99 -1.17 3.36
C LEU A 25 -20.02 -2.23 4.46
N LEU A 26 -19.12 -3.21 4.42
CA LEU A 26 -19.00 -4.25 5.44
C LEU A 26 -18.13 -3.82 6.63
N ALA A 27 -17.34 -2.74 6.53
CA ALA A 27 -16.50 -2.28 7.62
C ALA A 27 -17.33 -1.90 8.86
N GLU A 28 -16.81 -2.21 10.05
CA GLU A 28 -17.52 -1.95 11.31
C GLU A 28 -17.14 -0.59 11.88
N PRO A 29 -18.12 0.28 12.20
CA PRO A 29 -17.82 1.53 12.90
C PRO A 29 -17.31 1.24 14.31
N THR A 30 -16.28 1.96 14.75
CA THR A 30 -15.67 1.74 16.08
C THR A 30 -16.21 2.67 17.16
N GLY A 31 -16.84 3.78 16.76
CA GLY A 31 -17.17 4.90 17.64
C GLY A 31 -15.97 5.79 18.04
N ASN A 32 -14.75 5.45 17.61
CA ASN A 32 -13.55 6.25 17.80
C ASN A 32 -13.31 7.15 16.58
N GLN A 33 -13.25 8.48 16.77
CA GLN A 33 -13.03 9.45 15.69
C GLN A 33 -11.67 9.28 15.00
N ASP A 34 -10.63 8.86 15.72
CA ASP A 34 -9.30 8.64 15.15
C ASP A 34 -9.26 7.38 14.28
N ILE A 35 -10.00 6.34 14.65
CA ILE A 35 -10.05 5.04 13.95
C ILE A 35 -11.51 4.72 13.62
N PRO A 36 -12.15 5.41 12.67
CA PRO A 36 -13.60 5.36 12.50
C PRO A 36 -14.13 3.97 12.12
N TYR A 37 -13.32 3.17 11.43
CA TYR A 37 -13.72 1.85 10.92
C TYR A 37 -12.69 0.74 11.18
N ASN A 38 -13.21 -0.41 11.60
CA ASN A 38 -12.54 -1.72 11.59
C ASN A 38 -12.86 -2.43 10.27
N PRO A 39 -11.91 -2.56 9.35
CA PRO A 39 -12.17 -3.18 8.08
C PRO A 39 -12.20 -4.71 8.19
N VAL A 40 -12.82 -5.32 7.19
CA VAL A 40 -12.77 -6.77 6.96
C VAL A 40 -11.72 -7.11 5.91
N ILE A 41 -11.26 -8.36 5.88
CA ILE A 41 -10.53 -8.90 4.72
C ILE A 41 -11.57 -9.56 3.83
N LEU A 42 -11.70 -9.08 2.59
CA LEU A 42 -12.66 -9.60 1.63
C LEU A 42 -11.91 -10.35 0.51
N LYS A 43 -12.21 -11.63 0.34
CA LYS A 43 -11.58 -12.48 -0.68
C LYS A 43 -12.51 -12.65 -1.88
N SER A 44 -11.95 -12.68 -3.08
CA SER A 44 -12.70 -12.95 -4.31
C SER A 44 -12.62 -14.42 -4.75
N LEU A 45 -13.74 -14.96 -5.25
CA LEU A 45 -13.82 -16.24 -5.94
C LEU A 45 -14.51 -16.06 -7.30
N THR A 46 -13.75 -16.24 -8.38
CA THR A 46 -14.22 -16.01 -9.76
C THR A 46 -14.02 -17.26 -10.64
N SER A 47 -14.07 -18.46 -10.04
CA SER A 47 -14.11 -19.70 -10.84
C SER A 47 -15.44 -19.78 -11.58
N LYS A 48 -15.52 -20.62 -12.62
CA LYS A 48 -16.76 -20.79 -13.38
C LYS A 48 -17.88 -21.24 -12.45
N GLU A 49 -17.60 -22.19 -11.55
CA GLU A 49 -18.53 -22.71 -10.56
C GLU A 49 -19.03 -21.60 -9.63
N ALA A 50 -18.17 -20.65 -9.27
CA ALA A 50 -18.54 -19.53 -8.42
C ALA A 50 -19.41 -18.49 -9.13
N VAL A 51 -19.15 -18.23 -10.42
CA VAL A 51 -20.00 -17.36 -11.23
C VAL A 51 -21.36 -18.02 -11.46
N ASP A 52 -21.38 -19.29 -11.87
CA ASP A 52 -22.61 -20.07 -12.07
C ASP A 52 -23.45 -20.12 -10.78
N PHE A 53 -22.79 -20.27 -9.61
CA PHE A 53 -23.45 -20.19 -8.30
C PHE A 53 -24.04 -18.80 -8.03
N ALA A 54 -23.27 -17.73 -8.29
CA ALA A 54 -23.73 -16.36 -8.08
C ALA A 54 -24.91 -15.97 -9.00
N ASP A 55 -25.01 -16.59 -10.18
CA ASP A 55 -26.08 -16.38 -11.15
C ASP A 55 -27.31 -17.27 -10.91
N SER A 56 -27.22 -18.25 -10.01
CA SER A 56 -28.34 -19.14 -9.71
C SER A 56 -29.49 -18.38 -9.02
N ALA A 57 -30.71 -18.51 -9.55
CA ALA A 57 -31.88 -17.73 -9.12
C ALA A 57 -32.47 -18.17 -7.76
N ASN A 58 -31.93 -19.22 -7.15
CA ASN A 58 -32.45 -19.82 -5.93
C ASN A 58 -31.37 -19.77 -4.88
N ASN A 59 -31.66 -19.19 -3.72
CA ASN A 59 -30.89 -19.26 -2.48
C ASN A 59 -30.28 -20.66 -2.30
N ALA A 60 -29.10 -20.88 -2.89
CA ALA A 60 -28.65 -22.22 -3.22
C ALA A 60 -28.46 -23.03 -1.95
N GLN A 61 -28.99 -24.25 -1.94
CA GLN A 61 -28.86 -25.10 -0.76
C GLN A 61 -27.37 -25.37 -0.52
N ALA A 62 -26.96 -25.34 0.74
CA ALA A 62 -25.55 -25.17 1.04
C ALA A 62 -24.64 -26.40 0.72
N SER A 63 -25.19 -27.45 0.11
CA SER A 63 -24.43 -28.52 -0.57
C SER A 63 -23.82 -28.08 -1.91
N GLU A 64 -24.18 -26.91 -2.43
CA GLU A 64 -23.74 -26.38 -3.73
C GLU A 64 -22.65 -25.30 -3.61
N TYR A 65 -22.14 -25.01 -2.40
CA TYR A 65 -21.18 -23.92 -2.22
C TYR A 65 -19.86 -24.24 -2.92
N PRO A 66 -19.35 -23.35 -3.79
CA PRO A 66 -18.08 -23.56 -4.45
C PRO A 66 -16.94 -23.43 -3.43
N SER A 67 -15.94 -24.29 -3.51
CA SER A 67 -14.74 -24.22 -2.67
C SER A 67 -14.04 -22.86 -2.82
N PRO A 68 -13.58 -22.21 -1.73
CA PRO A 68 -13.46 -22.74 -0.37
C PRO A 68 -14.66 -22.44 0.56
N LEU A 69 -15.79 -21.99 0.02
CA LEU A 69 -16.97 -21.65 0.82
C LEU A 69 -17.60 -22.90 1.43
N ASN A 70 -18.17 -22.73 2.63
CA ASN A 70 -18.94 -23.77 3.32
C ASN A 70 -20.10 -23.12 4.10
N LYS A 71 -21.00 -23.95 4.65
CA LYS A 71 -22.22 -23.49 5.32
C LYS A 71 -21.95 -22.66 6.58
N ASP A 72 -20.81 -22.88 7.23
CA ASP A 72 -20.48 -22.25 8.51
C ASP A 72 -20.15 -20.76 8.35
N LEU A 73 -19.84 -20.32 7.12
CA LEU A 73 -19.71 -18.90 6.79
C LEU A 73 -21.06 -18.15 6.82
N GLY A 74 -22.19 -18.87 6.77
CA GLY A 74 -23.52 -18.28 6.83
C GLY A 74 -24.22 -18.19 5.48
N ILE A 75 -25.37 -17.50 5.48
CA ILE A 75 -26.27 -17.43 4.33
C ILE A 75 -25.78 -16.36 3.34
N PRO A 76 -25.61 -16.67 2.04
CA PRO A 76 -25.21 -15.69 1.04
C PRO A 76 -26.30 -14.66 0.78
N ILE A 77 -25.87 -13.45 0.45
CA ILE A 77 -26.73 -12.42 -0.15
C ILE A 77 -26.54 -12.41 -1.66
N PHE A 78 -27.62 -12.18 -2.40
CA PHE A 78 -27.63 -11.99 -3.85
C PHE A 78 -28.15 -10.59 -4.18
N PRO A 79 -27.29 -9.55 -4.20
CA PRO A 79 -27.69 -8.22 -4.64
C PRO A 79 -28.25 -8.24 -6.07
N GLU A 80 -29.02 -7.20 -6.41
CA GLU A 80 -29.46 -6.99 -7.79
C GLU A 80 -28.27 -6.87 -8.75
N ALA A 81 -28.51 -7.18 -10.03
CA ALA A 81 -27.47 -7.06 -11.06
C ALA A 81 -26.98 -5.60 -11.15
N LEU A 82 -25.66 -5.41 -11.06
CA LEU A 82 -25.04 -4.09 -11.08
C LEU A 82 -24.73 -3.67 -12.51
N ASP A 83 -25.18 -2.48 -12.93
CA ASP A 83 -24.66 -1.82 -14.13
C ASP A 83 -23.44 -0.98 -13.75
N LEU A 84 -22.25 -1.47 -14.11
CA LEU A 84 -20.98 -0.84 -13.77
C LEU A 84 -20.68 0.44 -14.54
N ASN A 85 -21.56 0.85 -15.46
CA ASN A 85 -21.52 2.16 -16.09
C ASN A 85 -22.23 3.23 -15.26
N ASN A 86 -23.01 2.83 -14.25
CA ASN A 86 -23.70 3.78 -13.37
C ASN A 86 -22.69 4.50 -12.46
N PRO A 87 -23.02 5.72 -11.98
CA PRO A 87 -22.20 6.42 -11.00
C PRO A 87 -21.93 5.58 -9.74
N ILE A 88 -20.77 5.80 -9.12
CA ILE A 88 -20.31 5.05 -7.94
C ILE A 88 -21.33 5.11 -6.79
N GLU A 89 -22.00 6.24 -6.64
CA GLU A 89 -22.99 6.56 -5.62
C GLU A 89 -24.24 5.70 -5.77
N GLU A 90 -24.64 5.43 -7.01
CA GLU A 90 -25.76 4.54 -7.31
C GLU A 90 -25.39 3.09 -7.04
N LEU A 91 -24.20 2.65 -7.51
CA LEU A 91 -23.66 1.33 -7.21
C LEU A 91 -23.56 1.08 -5.70
N ARG A 92 -23.04 2.07 -4.96
CA ARG A 92 -22.91 2.02 -3.49
C ARG A 92 -24.28 1.94 -2.83
N LYS A 93 -25.25 2.74 -3.28
CA LYS A 93 -26.60 2.73 -2.73
C LYS A 93 -27.27 1.36 -2.93
N ASN A 94 -27.22 0.80 -4.14
CA ASN A 94 -27.84 -0.51 -4.43
C ASN A 94 -27.23 -1.63 -3.57
N LEU A 95 -25.91 -1.64 -3.40
CA LEU A 95 -25.22 -2.58 -2.52
C LEU A 95 -25.55 -2.34 -1.04
N SER A 96 -25.60 -1.09 -0.61
CA SER A 96 -25.95 -0.71 0.77
C SER A 96 -27.37 -1.14 1.12
N ASP A 97 -28.35 -0.89 0.26
CA ASP A 97 -29.75 -1.27 0.47
C ASP A 97 -29.89 -2.79 0.55
N SER A 98 -29.17 -3.53 -0.30
CA SER A 98 -29.10 -4.99 -0.24
C SER A 98 -28.54 -5.49 1.10
N ILE A 99 -27.38 -4.97 1.52
CA ILE A 99 -26.73 -5.35 2.78
C ILE A 99 -27.62 -5.00 3.98
N ALA A 100 -28.26 -3.82 3.98
CA ALA A 100 -29.18 -3.40 5.03
C ALA A 100 -30.40 -4.31 5.13
N GLY A 101 -30.99 -4.69 3.99
CA GLY A 101 -32.09 -5.66 3.93
C GLY A 101 -31.71 -7.02 4.52
N TYR A 102 -30.53 -7.53 4.16
CA TYR A 102 -29.99 -8.76 4.75
C TYR A 102 -29.82 -8.62 6.26
N SER A 103 -29.20 -7.53 6.73
CA SER A 103 -28.97 -7.33 8.16
C SER A 103 -30.25 -7.17 8.97
N ALA A 104 -31.29 -6.56 8.41
CA ALA A 104 -32.61 -6.50 9.03
C ALA A 104 -33.25 -7.90 9.15
N GLN A 105 -33.07 -8.75 8.14
CA GLN A 105 -33.64 -10.10 8.10
C GLN A 105 -32.90 -11.09 9.03
N TYR A 106 -31.57 -11.04 9.06
CA TYR A 106 -30.73 -12.04 9.73
C TYR A 106 -30.02 -11.54 10.98
N ASN A 107 -30.25 -10.28 11.38
CA ASN A 107 -29.61 -9.62 12.52
C ASN A 107 -28.08 -9.77 12.53
N SER A 108 -27.46 -9.73 11.35
CA SER A 108 -26.02 -9.91 11.12
C SER A 108 -25.61 -9.33 9.76
N LYS A 109 -24.33 -9.01 9.56
CA LYS A 109 -23.82 -8.64 8.23
C LYS A 109 -23.53 -9.88 7.38
N PRO A 110 -23.75 -9.82 6.05
CA PRO A 110 -23.49 -10.95 5.18
C PRO A 110 -21.98 -11.25 5.12
N GLN A 111 -21.64 -12.54 5.16
CA GLN A 111 -20.27 -13.01 5.00
C GLN A 111 -19.96 -13.48 3.57
N ILE A 112 -20.99 -13.74 2.76
CA ILE A 112 -20.87 -14.18 1.37
C ILE A 112 -21.78 -13.30 0.52
N ILE A 113 -21.21 -12.67 -0.51
CA ILE A 113 -21.87 -11.73 -1.41
C ILE A 113 -21.72 -12.25 -2.84
N CYS A 114 -22.83 -12.69 -3.41
CA CYS A 114 -22.92 -13.27 -4.74
C CYS A 114 -23.27 -12.19 -5.76
N LEU A 115 -22.27 -11.74 -6.52
CA LEU A 115 -22.41 -10.68 -7.52
C LEU A 115 -22.62 -11.32 -8.91
N ARG A 116 -23.82 -11.14 -9.47
CA ARG A 116 -24.20 -11.71 -10.77
C ARG A 116 -23.20 -11.35 -11.87
N ASN A 117 -22.84 -12.33 -12.69
CA ASN A 117 -21.84 -12.28 -13.77
C ASN A 117 -20.40 -11.91 -13.36
N LEU A 118 -20.15 -11.66 -12.06
CA LEU A 118 -18.84 -11.23 -11.55
C LEU A 118 -18.17 -12.31 -10.70
N GLY A 119 -18.94 -12.97 -9.84
CA GLY A 119 -18.46 -14.02 -8.93
C GLY A 119 -18.84 -13.74 -7.49
N ILE A 120 -18.07 -14.27 -6.55
CA ILE A 120 -18.38 -14.21 -5.12
C ILE A 120 -17.30 -13.42 -4.38
N LEU A 121 -17.74 -12.52 -3.50
CA LEU A 121 -16.90 -11.92 -2.48
C LEU A 121 -17.27 -12.53 -1.13
N PHE A 122 -16.28 -12.88 -0.32
CA PHE A 122 -16.56 -13.41 1.01
C PHE A 122 -15.61 -12.85 2.05
N VAL A 123 -16.15 -12.60 3.24
CA VAL A 123 -15.39 -12.11 4.38
C VAL A 123 -14.53 -13.26 4.90
N ASP A 124 -13.23 -13.03 4.98
CA ASP A 124 -12.33 -13.96 5.64
C ASP A 124 -12.61 -13.89 7.15
N PRO A 125 -13.09 -14.99 7.78
CA PRO A 125 -13.39 -15.00 9.21
C PRO A 125 -12.12 -14.75 10.05
N GLY A 126 -10.93 -14.86 9.45
CA GLY A 126 -9.66 -14.75 10.11
C GLY A 126 -9.40 -15.93 11.05
N HIS A 127 -8.17 -16.02 11.56
CA HIS A 127 -7.86 -16.93 12.65
C HIS A 127 -8.00 -16.17 13.98
N ASN A 128 -8.51 -16.85 15.03
CA ASN A 128 -8.46 -16.38 16.42
C ASN A 128 -7.01 -16.02 16.79
N LYS A 129 -6.67 -14.75 16.65
CA LYS A 129 -5.34 -14.17 16.87
C LYS A 129 -5.47 -12.95 17.77
N PRO A 130 -4.41 -12.62 18.54
CA PRO A 130 -4.41 -11.46 19.44
C PRO A 130 -4.83 -10.18 18.71
N GLU A 131 -5.48 -9.27 19.42
CA GLU A 131 -5.84 -7.94 18.91
C GLU A 131 -4.56 -7.13 18.67
N LEU A 132 -4.07 -7.17 17.43
CA LEU A 132 -2.96 -6.36 16.98
C LEU A 132 -3.47 -5.02 16.41
N PRO A 133 -2.72 -3.91 16.56
CA PRO A 133 -3.22 -2.56 16.25
C PRO A 133 -3.67 -2.34 14.80
N LEU A 134 -3.12 -3.10 13.85
CA LEU A 134 -3.43 -3.01 12.42
C LEU A 134 -4.02 -4.31 11.88
N LYS A 135 -4.65 -5.11 12.74
CA LYS A 135 -5.38 -6.32 12.33
C LYS A 135 -6.40 -5.98 11.23
N ASN A 136 -6.45 -6.83 10.20
CA ASN A 136 -7.31 -6.70 9.01
C ASN A 136 -7.06 -5.44 8.15
N LYS A 137 -6.09 -4.59 8.50
CA LYS A 137 -5.67 -3.48 7.64
C LYS A 137 -4.81 -4.03 6.50
N VAL A 138 -5.05 -3.54 5.30
CA VAL A 138 -4.28 -3.87 4.10
C VAL A 138 -3.32 -2.73 3.80
N ALA A 139 -2.04 -3.05 3.72
CA ALA A 139 -0.98 -2.11 3.40
C ALA A 139 -0.36 -2.42 2.03
N LEU A 140 -0.02 -1.38 1.26
CA LEU A 140 0.79 -1.47 0.04
C LEU A 140 2.08 -0.67 0.24
N VAL A 141 3.22 -1.26 -0.10
CA VAL A 141 4.53 -0.58 -0.03
C VAL A 141 5.20 -0.61 -1.40
N THR A 142 5.51 0.56 -1.97
CA THR A 142 6.23 0.69 -3.25
C THR A 142 7.74 0.62 -3.07
N GLY A 143 8.47 0.03 -4.02
CA GLY A 143 9.93 -0.17 -3.90
C GLY A 143 10.31 -0.96 -2.65
N ALA A 144 9.51 -1.96 -2.28
CA ALA A 144 9.60 -2.66 -1.01
C ALA A 144 10.92 -3.45 -0.88
N ALA A 145 11.51 -3.92 -1.98
CA ALA A 145 12.63 -4.86 -1.98
C ALA A 145 13.99 -4.18 -1.75
N GLY A 146 14.09 -3.31 -0.75
CA GLY A 146 15.32 -2.67 -0.28
C GLY A 146 15.33 -2.50 1.25
N ALA A 147 16.42 -1.97 1.81
CA ALA A 147 16.59 -1.86 3.26
C ALA A 147 15.43 -1.14 4.00
N ILE A 148 14.99 0.02 3.50
CA ILE A 148 13.89 0.78 4.12
C ILE A 148 12.57 0.02 3.98
N GLY A 149 12.26 -0.42 2.75
CA GLY A 149 11.05 -1.18 2.45
C GLY A 149 10.94 -2.44 3.30
N TYR A 150 12.03 -3.21 3.46
CA TYR A 150 12.09 -4.38 4.33
C TYR A 150 11.70 -4.05 5.77
N GLY A 151 12.31 -3.03 6.37
CA GLY A 151 11.99 -2.62 7.73
C GLY A 151 10.51 -2.25 7.91
N ILE A 152 9.97 -1.47 6.97
CA ILE A 152 8.56 -1.03 6.97
C ILE A 152 7.62 -2.23 6.83
N CYS A 153 7.88 -3.12 5.87
CA CYS A 153 7.11 -4.34 5.65
C CYS A 153 7.08 -5.22 6.91
N CYS A 154 8.23 -5.43 7.56
CA CYS A 154 8.31 -6.17 8.81
C CYS A 154 7.44 -5.54 9.91
N GLY A 155 7.58 -4.24 10.15
CA GLY A 155 6.80 -3.56 11.19
C GLY A 155 5.29 -3.62 10.95
N LEU A 156 4.83 -3.42 9.70
CA LEU A 156 3.40 -3.54 9.36
C LEU A 156 2.88 -4.96 9.58
N LEU A 157 3.64 -5.98 9.17
CA LEU A 157 3.26 -7.38 9.35
C LEU A 157 3.23 -7.79 10.84
N GLU A 158 4.17 -7.30 11.65
CA GLU A 158 4.21 -7.50 13.11
C GLU A 158 3.01 -6.84 13.80
N LYS A 159 2.47 -5.75 13.26
CA LYS A 159 1.24 -5.10 13.76
C LYS A 159 -0.05 -5.69 13.18
N GLY A 160 0.04 -6.77 12.42
CA GLY A 160 -1.12 -7.56 12.00
C GLY A 160 -1.67 -7.23 10.61
N CYS A 161 -1.01 -6.36 9.84
CA CYS A 161 -1.45 -6.05 8.48
C CYS A 161 -1.43 -7.26 7.55
N HIS A 162 -2.29 -7.20 6.54
CA HIS A 162 -2.05 -7.81 5.23
C HIS A 162 -1.21 -6.84 4.40
N LEU A 163 -0.26 -7.34 3.61
CA LEU A 163 0.78 -6.54 2.99
C LEU A 163 1.01 -6.93 1.53
N ALA A 164 0.79 -5.99 0.63
CA ALA A 164 1.27 -6.05 -0.74
C ALA A 164 2.64 -5.39 -0.82
N ALA A 165 3.69 -6.20 -0.93
CA ALA A 165 5.03 -5.73 -1.23
C ALA A 165 5.15 -5.54 -2.74
N THR A 166 5.54 -4.34 -3.20
CA THR A 166 5.61 -4.04 -4.62
C THR A 166 6.98 -3.50 -5.00
N ASP A 167 7.47 -3.92 -6.16
CA ASP A 167 8.75 -3.51 -6.75
C ASP A 167 8.72 -3.87 -8.24
N LEU A 168 9.80 -3.56 -8.97
CA LEU A 168 9.95 -4.01 -10.34
C LEU A 168 9.88 -5.54 -10.43
N PRO A 169 9.30 -6.09 -11.53
CA PRO A 169 9.17 -7.53 -11.69
C PRO A 169 10.53 -8.23 -11.69
N GLY A 170 10.58 -9.40 -11.05
CA GLY A 170 11.70 -10.32 -11.13
C GLY A 170 12.19 -10.84 -9.78
N LYS A 171 13.36 -11.51 -9.83
CA LYS A 171 13.90 -12.33 -8.73
C LYS A 171 14.05 -11.58 -7.40
N LYS A 172 14.25 -10.26 -7.43
CA LYS A 172 14.40 -9.46 -6.21
C LYS A 172 13.10 -9.43 -5.41
N LEU A 173 11.98 -9.15 -6.07
CA LEU A 173 10.66 -9.15 -5.46
C LEU A 173 10.22 -10.56 -5.04
N ASP A 174 10.48 -11.56 -5.88
CA ASP A 174 10.11 -12.96 -5.60
C ASP A 174 10.79 -13.46 -4.32
N ARG A 175 12.10 -13.22 -4.19
CA ARG A 175 12.88 -13.58 -3.01
C ARG A 175 12.41 -12.81 -1.78
N PHE A 176 12.24 -11.49 -1.92
CA PHE A 176 11.76 -10.63 -0.84
C PHE A 176 10.43 -11.12 -0.26
N THR A 177 9.48 -11.43 -1.14
CA THR A 177 8.17 -11.95 -0.76
C THR A 177 8.30 -13.32 -0.10
N THR A 178 9.10 -14.22 -0.67
CA THR A 178 9.31 -15.57 -0.13
C THR A 178 9.89 -15.53 1.28
N ASP A 179 10.86 -14.65 1.53
CA ASP A 179 11.47 -14.47 2.84
C ASP A 179 10.44 -13.99 3.88
N LEU A 180 9.63 -12.98 3.55
CA LEU A 180 8.63 -12.45 4.47
C LEU A 180 7.42 -13.38 4.66
N LYS A 181 7.13 -14.26 3.68
CA LYS A 181 6.12 -15.32 3.86
C LYS A 181 6.48 -16.28 5.00
N GLN A 182 7.77 -16.49 5.28
CA GLN A 182 8.19 -17.31 6.43
C GLN A 182 7.72 -16.71 7.76
N MET A 183 7.60 -15.38 7.85
CA MET A 183 7.14 -14.67 9.04
C MET A 183 5.62 -14.49 9.09
N ALA A 184 4.98 -14.20 7.95
CA ALA A 184 3.59 -13.74 7.94
C ALA A 184 2.60 -14.66 7.21
N GLY A 185 3.08 -15.71 6.53
CA GLY A 185 2.27 -16.61 5.71
C GLY A 185 1.55 -15.86 4.59
N ASP A 186 0.26 -16.17 4.40
CA ASP A 186 -0.56 -15.61 3.32
C ASP A 186 -0.96 -14.14 3.53
N ARG A 187 -0.53 -13.51 4.63
CA ARG A 187 -0.71 -12.06 4.83
C ARG A 187 0.24 -11.23 4.00
N ILE A 188 1.20 -11.82 3.29
CA ILE A 188 2.04 -11.09 2.34
C ILE A 188 1.96 -11.66 0.93
N ILE A 189 1.81 -10.76 -0.03
CA ILE A 189 1.91 -11.05 -1.46
C ILE A 189 2.91 -10.09 -2.10
N GLY A 190 3.58 -10.56 -3.16
CA GLY A 190 4.41 -9.73 -4.02
C GLY A 190 3.60 -9.34 -5.25
N ILE A 191 3.55 -8.05 -5.57
CA ILE A 191 2.87 -7.54 -6.77
C ILE A 191 3.87 -6.73 -7.59
N PRO A 192 4.17 -7.14 -8.84
CA PRO A 192 5.07 -6.38 -9.69
C PRO A 192 4.41 -5.05 -10.07
N ILE A 193 5.04 -3.94 -9.74
CA ILE A 193 4.63 -2.59 -10.13
C ILE A 193 5.85 -1.81 -10.60
N ASP A 194 5.82 -1.37 -11.85
CA ASP A 194 6.66 -0.27 -12.31
C ASP A 194 5.93 1.04 -12.04
N VAL A 195 6.39 1.82 -11.06
CA VAL A 195 5.76 3.09 -10.70
C VAL A 195 5.81 4.11 -11.84
N THR A 196 6.63 3.91 -12.87
CA THR A 196 6.72 4.80 -14.04
C THR A 196 5.72 4.47 -15.14
N ASP A 197 4.91 3.42 -14.95
CA ASP A 197 3.88 2.96 -15.88
C ASP A 197 2.52 3.04 -15.21
N GLU A 198 1.64 3.89 -15.76
CA GLU A 198 0.29 4.10 -15.24
C GLU A 198 -0.52 2.80 -15.21
N ASP A 199 -0.48 2.00 -16.27
CA ASP A 199 -1.24 0.75 -16.35
C ASP A 199 -0.72 -0.26 -15.33
N SER A 200 0.59 -0.27 -15.09
CA SER A 200 1.21 -1.13 -14.06
C SER A 200 0.73 -0.76 -12.66
N VAL A 201 0.66 0.54 -12.33
CA VAL A 201 0.15 1.01 -11.04
C VAL A 201 -1.33 0.65 -10.86
N VAL A 202 -2.18 0.94 -11.85
CA VAL A 202 -3.62 0.63 -11.81
C VAL A 202 -3.83 -0.87 -11.59
N GLN A 203 -3.23 -1.72 -12.43
CA GLN A 203 -3.40 -3.17 -12.33
C GLN A 203 -2.84 -3.73 -11.02
N GLY A 204 -1.78 -3.13 -10.48
CA GLY A 204 -1.20 -3.50 -9.21
C GLY A 204 -2.14 -3.28 -8.03
N LEU A 205 -2.78 -2.10 -7.96
CA LEU A 205 -3.74 -1.77 -6.89
C LEU A 205 -5.07 -2.53 -7.05
N GLU A 206 -5.53 -2.75 -8.29
CA GLU A 206 -6.66 -3.64 -8.60
C GLU A 206 -6.39 -5.07 -8.10
N SER A 207 -5.17 -5.58 -8.29
CA SER A 207 -4.78 -6.91 -7.82
C SER A 207 -4.84 -7.03 -6.29
N VAL A 208 -4.46 -5.99 -5.53
CA VAL A 208 -4.64 -5.99 -4.07
C VAL A 208 -6.12 -6.04 -3.70
N SER A 209 -6.94 -5.26 -4.41
CA SER A 209 -8.38 -5.19 -4.17
C SER A 209 -9.08 -6.52 -4.47
N LEU A 210 -8.60 -7.30 -5.44
CA LEU A 210 -9.10 -8.65 -5.68
C LEU A 210 -8.73 -9.62 -4.55
N VAL A 211 -7.53 -9.50 -3.99
CA VAL A 211 -7.04 -10.44 -2.97
C VAL A 211 -7.64 -10.17 -1.58
N TRP A 212 -7.76 -8.90 -1.19
CA TRP A 212 -8.19 -8.51 0.16
C TRP A 212 -9.32 -7.47 0.22
N GLY A 213 -9.85 -7.08 -0.93
CA GLY A 213 -11.01 -6.20 -1.04
C GLY A 213 -10.71 -4.72 -1.04
N GLY A 214 -9.48 -4.30 -0.74
CA GLY A 214 -9.14 -2.88 -0.68
C GLY A 214 -7.78 -2.63 -0.04
N ILE A 215 -7.45 -1.36 0.17
CA ILE A 215 -6.18 -0.85 0.69
C ILE A 215 -6.47 0.22 1.74
N ASP A 216 -5.87 0.11 2.93
CA ASP A 216 -6.05 1.08 4.01
C ASP A 216 -4.81 1.95 4.23
N ILE A 217 -3.62 1.40 3.96
CA ILE A 217 -2.33 2.05 4.20
C ILE A 217 -1.50 1.99 2.92
N VAL A 218 -0.95 3.11 2.48
CA VAL A 218 0.03 3.14 1.38
C VAL A 218 1.31 3.81 1.83
N VAL A 219 2.42 3.11 1.62
CA VAL A 219 3.75 3.67 1.82
C VAL A 219 4.39 3.91 0.45
N VAL A 220 4.48 5.18 0.06
CA VAL A 220 5.16 5.60 -1.16
C VAL A 220 6.66 5.63 -0.88
N ASN A 221 7.32 4.50 -1.12
CA ASN A 221 8.73 4.29 -0.78
C ASN A 221 9.64 4.14 -2.00
N ALA A 222 9.09 3.83 -3.18
CA ALA A 222 9.87 3.74 -4.42
C ALA A 222 10.65 5.05 -4.69
N GLY A 223 11.88 4.90 -5.15
CA GLY A 223 12.74 6.01 -5.56
C GLY A 223 14.14 5.55 -5.91
N ILE A 224 14.81 6.33 -6.75
CA ILE A 224 16.19 6.08 -7.19
C ILE A 224 17.10 7.27 -6.86
N PRO A 225 18.37 7.04 -6.50
CA PRO A 225 19.34 8.11 -6.27
C PRO A 225 19.99 8.59 -7.57
N LEU A 226 20.73 9.69 -7.47
CA LEU A 226 21.82 10.00 -8.38
C LEU A 226 22.82 10.92 -7.68
N ALA A 227 24.10 10.60 -7.77
CA ALA A 227 25.20 11.40 -7.26
C ALA A 227 26.00 12.03 -8.42
N LYS A 228 25.57 13.19 -8.92
CA LYS A 228 26.25 13.96 -9.96
C LYS A 228 26.19 15.46 -9.68
N PHE A 229 27.27 16.18 -9.99
CA PHE A 229 27.26 17.65 -9.95
C PHE A 229 26.42 18.21 -11.09
N LEU A 230 25.89 19.43 -10.92
CA LEU A 230 25.01 20.08 -11.91
C LEU A 230 25.66 20.26 -13.29
N LYS A 231 26.98 20.46 -13.34
CA LYS A 231 27.71 20.61 -14.60
C LYS A 231 27.94 19.27 -15.34
N ASP A 232 27.78 18.14 -14.64
CA ASP A 232 28.15 16.80 -15.12
C ASP A 232 26.91 15.89 -15.29
N ILE A 233 25.72 16.36 -14.91
CA ILE A 233 24.47 15.62 -15.11
C ILE A 233 23.96 15.83 -16.53
N ASP A 234 23.62 14.74 -17.21
CA ASP A 234 22.92 14.80 -18.48
C ASP A 234 21.39 14.85 -18.29
N LEU A 235 20.69 15.29 -19.32
CA LEU A 235 19.24 15.48 -19.26
C LEU A 235 18.48 14.15 -19.09
N ASP A 236 19.01 13.05 -19.62
CA ASP A 236 18.33 11.76 -19.58
C ASP A 236 18.37 11.13 -18.18
N ASP A 237 19.48 11.29 -17.47
CA ASP A 237 19.60 10.98 -16.05
C ASP A 237 18.61 11.78 -15.19
N PHE A 238 18.49 13.09 -15.47
CA PHE A 238 17.53 13.93 -14.78
C PHE A 238 16.09 13.48 -15.03
N ARG A 239 15.74 13.21 -16.30
CA ARG A 239 14.42 12.67 -16.67
C ARG A 239 14.14 11.32 -16.04
N ARG A 240 15.14 10.44 -15.92
CA ARG A 240 15.00 9.15 -15.22
C ARG A 240 14.61 9.36 -13.76
N LEU A 241 15.25 10.29 -13.07
CA LEU A 241 14.89 10.66 -11.69
C LEU A 241 13.47 11.22 -11.60
N GLU A 242 13.09 12.12 -12.51
CA GLU A 242 11.75 12.69 -12.53
C GLU A 242 10.68 11.61 -12.72
N LYS A 243 10.88 10.72 -13.68
CA LYS A 243 9.95 9.63 -13.99
C LYS A 243 9.69 8.73 -12.78
N VAL A 244 10.74 8.35 -12.06
CA VAL A 244 10.59 7.45 -10.90
C VAL A 244 10.14 8.21 -9.65
N ASN A 245 10.86 9.27 -9.28
CA ASN A 245 10.66 9.93 -7.99
C ASN A 245 9.41 10.84 -7.99
N VAL A 246 9.10 11.49 -9.12
CA VAL A 246 8.01 12.47 -9.22
C VAL A 246 6.77 11.83 -9.85
N GLU A 247 6.87 11.38 -11.11
CA GLU A 247 5.71 10.80 -11.80
C GLU A 247 5.23 9.54 -11.08
N GLY A 248 6.14 8.65 -10.65
CA GLY A 248 5.74 7.46 -9.90
C GLY A 248 5.07 7.76 -8.56
N THR A 249 5.47 8.82 -7.87
CA THR A 249 4.76 9.31 -6.68
C THR A 249 3.36 9.81 -7.06
N PHE A 250 3.26 10.64 -8.10
CA PHE A 250 1.99 11.16 -8.58
C PHE A 250 1.01 10.06 -9.01
N LEU A 251 1.45 9.10 -9.82
CA LEU A 251 0.64 7.98 -10.30
C LEU A 251 0.11 7.14 -9.13
N THR A 252 0.98 6.83 -8.17
CA THR A 252 0.60 6.08 -6.96
C THR A 252 -0.43 6.85 -6.13
N LEU A 253 -0.21 8.14 -5.88
CA LEU A 253 -1.14 8.99 -5.11
C LEU A 253 -2.49 9.14 -5.81
N ARG A 254 -2.49 9.37 -7.13
CA ARG A 254 -3.71 9.52 -7.92
C ARG A 254 -4.55 8.24 -7.88
N GLU A 255 -3.91 7.08 -8.06
CA GLU A 255 -4.64 5.82 -8.09
C GLU A 255 -5.16 5.43 -6.70
N ILE A 256 -4.36 5.54 -5.63
CA ILE A 256 -4.85 5.21 -4.29
C ILE A 256 -6.00 6.15 -3.86
N THR A 257 -6.02 7.40 -4.31
CA THR A 257 -7.13 8.33 -4.05
C THR A 257 -8.44 7.77 -4.59
N ARG A 258 -8.45 7.20 -5.80
CA ARG A 258 -9.64 6.56 -6.37
C ARG A 258 -10.09 5.37 -5.52
N HIS A 259 -9.16 4.55 -5.05
CA HIS A 259 -9.46 3.43 -4.14
C HIS A 259 -10.05 3.90 -2.81
N PHE A 260 -9.52 4.95 -2.19
CA PHE A 260 -10.08 5.49 -0.95
C PHE A 260 -11.49 6.04 -1.13
N ILE A 261 -11.78 6.70 -2.25
CA ILE A 261 -13.13 7.17 -2.59
C ILE A 261 -14.09 5.97 -2.78
N LEU A 262 -13.64 4.90 -3.44
CA LEU A 262 -14.46 3.69 -3.60
C LEU A 262 -14.72 2.99 -2.26
N GLN A 263 -13.74 2.95 -1.36
CA GLN A 263 -13.94 2.32 -0.04
C GLN A 263 -14.79 3.17 0.90
N ASP A 264 -14.58 4.48 0.90
CA ASP A 264 -15.25 5.43 1.79
C ASP A 264 -15.08 5.08 3.28
N THR A 265 -13.87 4.67 3.65
CA THR A 265 -13.49 4.31 5.04
C THR A 265 -12.27 5.08 5.56
N GLY A 266 -11.83 6.10 4.81
CA GLY A 266 -10.58 6.80 5.06
C GLY A 266 -9.35 5.96 4.76
N GLY A 267 -8.19 6.41 5.26
CA GLY A 267 -6.93 5.71 5.04
C GLY A 267 -5.71 6.47 5.51
N ASP A 268 -4.54 5.92 5.24
CA ASP A 268 -3.26 6.48 5.66
C ASP A 268 -2.22 6.36 4.54
N VAL A 269 -1.61 7.48 4.16
CA VAL A 269 -0.51 7.53 3.20
C VAL A 269 0.73 8.04 3.91
N VAL A 270 1.85 7.33 3.76
CA VAL A 270 3.15 7.77 4.26
C VAL A 270 4.15 7.79 3.11
N ILE A 271 4.69 8.96 2.81
CA ILE A 271 5.73 9.11 1.80
C ILE A 271 7.10 9.03 2.46
N VAL A 272 7.95 8.14 1.95
CA VAL A 272 9.37 8.13 2.31
C VAL A 272 10.06 9.26 1.56
N SER A 273 10.19 10.38 2.24
CA SER A 273 10.93 11.57 1.83
C SER A 273 12.43 11.34 2.02
N THR A 274 13.18 12.39 2.32
CA THR A 274 14.61 12.36 2.61
C THR A 274 15.00 13.61 3.38
N LYS A 275 16.07 13.54 4.18
CA LYS A 275 16.69 14.74 4.76
C LYS A 275 17.12 15.78 3.71
N ASN A 276 17.30 15.38 2.45
CA ASN A 276 17.72 16.31 1.38
C ASN A 276 16.66 17.34 1.00
N VAL A 277 15.41 17.20 1.45
CA VAL A 277 14.37 18.21 1.23
C VAL A 277 14.70 19.49 2.03
N PRO A 278 14.90 19.44 3.36
CA PRO A 278 15.37 20.61 4.11
C PRO A 278 16.89 20.85 4.00
N SER A 279 17.69 19.81 3.74
CA SER A 279 19.17 19.87 3.79
C SER A 279 19.84 19.16 2.62
N PRO A 280 19.78 19.74 1.40
CA PRO A 280 20.39 19.15 0.22
C PRO A 280 21.92 19.16 0.31
N GLY A 281 22.56 18.15 -0.29
CA GLY A 281 24.02 18.07 -0.39
C GLY A 281 24.54 18.37 -1.80
N ALA A 282 25.75 18.91 -1.89
CA ALA A 282 26.45 19.04 -3.18
C ALA A 282 26.58 17.66 -3.87
N GLY A 283 26.38 17.63 -5.19
CA GLY A 283 26.32 16.40 -5.98
C GLY A 283 25.00 15.62 -5.87
N PHE A 284 24.03 16.09 -5.08
CA PHE A 284 22.69 15.49 -4.95
C PHE A 284 21.59 16.41 -5.48
N GLY A 285 21.92 17.42 -6.30
CA GLY A 285 20.97 18.46 -6.72
C GLY A 285 19.72 17.90 -7.39
N ALA A 286 19.89 17.07 -8.42
CA ALA A 286 18.78 16.46 -9.15
C ALA A 286 17.93 15.52 -8.30
N TYR A 287 18.57 14.65 -7.51
CA TYR A 287 17.86 13.78 -6.56
C TYR A 287 17.08 14.60 -5.52
N SER A 288 17.72 15.62 -4.94
CA SER A 288 17.09 16.51 -3.95
C SER A 288 15.89 17.24 -4.53
N ALA A 289 16.01 17.77 -5.76
CA ALA A 289 14.92 18.46 -6.44
C ALA A 289 13.74 17.54 -6.70
N THR A 290 13.97 16.35 -7.25
CA THR A 290 12.90 15.38 -7.54
C THR A 290 12.26 14.83 -6.26
N LYS A 291 13.04 14.60 -5.19
CA LYS A 291 12.46 14.22 -3.88
C LYS A 291 11.70 15.38 -3.22
N ALA A 292 12.14 16.62 -3.37
CA ALA A 292 11.38 17.78 -2.91
C ALA A 292 10.04 17.91 -3.65
N ALA A 293 10.00 17.65 -4.96
CA ALA A 293 8.76 17.57 -5.71
C ALA A 293 7.84 16.44 -5.20
N SER A 294 8.38 15.23 -4.99
CA SER A 294 7.61 14.11 -4.41
C SER A 294 7.05 14.43 -3.01
N HIS A 295 7.83 15.12 -2.19
CA HIS A 295 7.41 15.59 -0.87
C HIS A 295 6.29 16.62 -0.96
N GLN A 296 6.41 17.57 -1.89
CA GLN A 296 5.38 18.59 -2.11
C GLN A 296 4.07 17.99 -2.61
N LEU A 297 4.13 16.96 -3.48
CA LEU A 297 2.94 16.18 -3.86
C LEU A 297 2.26 15.56 -2.64
N GLY A 298 3.03 15.02 -1.68
CA GLY A 298 2.48 14.54 -0.41
C GLY A 298 1.77 15.62 0.41
N ARG A 299 2.33 16.83 0.46
CA ARG A 299 1.69 17.97 1.14
C ARG A 299 0.39 18.38 0.47
N ILE A 300 0.35 18.42 -0.87
CA ILE A 300 -0.89 18.69 -1.61
C ILE A 300 -1.92 17.59 -1.36
N ALA A 301 -1.51 16.32 -1.44
CA ALA A 301 -2.39 15.19 -1.15
C ALA A 301 -2.96 15.24 0.28
N SER A 302 -2.19 15.73 1.27
CA SER A 302 -2.71 15.90 2.64
C SER A 302 -3.88 16.89 2.73
N LEU A 303 -3.95 17.87 1.83
CA LEU A 303 -5.04 18.85 1.76
C LEU A 303 -6.23 18.28 0.99
N GLU A 304 -5.98 17.66 -0.16
CA GLU A 304 -7.02 17.16 -1.06
C GLU A 304 -7.74 15.93 -0.50
N LEU A 305 -7.01 15.03 0.17
CA LEU A 305 -7.54 13.76 0.65
C LEU A 305 -8.16 13.85 2.05
N ALA A 306 -7.98 14.97 2.76
CA ALA A 306 -8.55 15.18 4.10
C ALA A 306 -10.08 15.05 4.12
N GLN A 307 -10.76 15.51 3.07
CA GLN A 307 -12.22 15.41 2.95
C GLN A 307 -12.72 13.95 2.91
N TYR A 308 -11.86 13.00 2.55
CA TYR A 308 -12.17 11.57 2.50
C TYR A 308 -11.72 10.83 3.76
N GLY A 309 -11.33 11.53 4.83
CA GLY A 309 -10.83 10.91 6.07
C GLY A 309 -9.47 10.22 5.91
N VAL A 310 -8.69 10.61 4.91
CA VAL A 310 -7.36 10.06 4.63
C VAL A 310 -6.28 11.03 5.13
N ARG A 311 -5.31 10.50 5.86
CA ARG A 311 -4.17 11.28 6.37
C ARG A 311 -2.94 11.01 5.52
N VAL A 312 -2.20 12.06 5.17
CA VAL A 312 -0.99 11.94 4.35
C VAL A 312 0.17 12.58 5.08
N ASN A 313 1.21 11.82 5.36
CA ASN A 313 2.39 12.30 6.11
C ASN A 313 3.69 11.86 5.43
N MET A 314 4.81 12.40 5.90
CA MET A 314 6.13 12.13 5.37
C MET A 314 7.06 11.61 6.47
N VAL A 315 7.98 10.73 6.10
CA VAL A 315 9.14 10.36 6.93
C VAL A 315 10.42 10.75 6.18
N ALA A 316 11.35 11.40 6.85
CA ALA A 316 12.58 11.93 6.24
C ALA A 316 13.81 11.20 6.80
N PRO A 317 14.15 10.02 6.27
CA PRO A 317 15.33 9.29 6.70
C PRO A 317 16.64 9.91 6.19
N ASP A 318 17.72 9.64 6.92
CA ASP A 318 19.10 9.80 6.48
C ASP A 318 19.86 8.47 6.59
N ALA A 319 20.79 8.25 5.66
CA ALA A 319 21.86 7.26 5.78
C ALA A 319 21.46 5.84 6.24
N VAL A 320 20.37 5.29 5.69
CA VAL A 320 20.00 3.88 5.91
C VAL A 320 20.77 2.97 4.95
N PHE A 321 21.82 2.31 5.44
CA PHE A 321 22.69 1.42 4.63
C PHE A 321 22.08 0.03 4.41
N SER A 322 21.47 -0.55 5.45
CA SER A 322 20.90 -1.90 5.41
C SER A 322 19.84 -2.11 6.50
N GLU A 323 19.04 -3.16 6.35
CA GLU A 323 18.18 -3.72 7.39
C GLU A 323 18.15 -5.25 7.23
N GLY A 324 18.59 -5.98 8.26
CA GLY A 324 18.85 -7.41 8.15
C GLY A 324 19.82 -7.71 6.98
N LYS A 325 19.43 -8.64 6.10
CA LYS A 325 20.20 -9.01 4.90
C LYS A 325 19.98 -8.09 3.69
N TYR A 326 19.06 -7.13 3.79
CA TYR A 326 18.69 -6.27 2.67
C TYR A 326 19.53 -5.00 2.66
N LYS A 327 20.32 -4.83 1.60
CA LYS A 327 21.06 -3.59 1.34
C LYS A 327 20.16 -2.51 0.77
N SER A 328 20.56 -1.27 0.97
CA SER A 328 19.91 -0.12 0.37
C SER A 328 20.38 0.04 -1.08
N GLY A 329 19.45 0.00 -2.03
CA GLY A 329 19.77 0.23 -3.45
C GLY A 329 20.47 1.58 -3.67
N LEU A 330 20.14 2.59 -2.84
CA LEU A 330 20.81 3.87 -2.88
C LEU A 330 22.31 3.74 -2.59
N TRP A 331 22.68 3.03 -1.53
CA TRP A 331 24.08 2.85 -1.13
C TRP A 331 24.83 1.84 -1.99
N GLU A 332 24.12 0.88 -2.60
CA GLU A 332 24.70 0.02 -3.64
C GLU A 332 25.13 0.85 -4.86
N GLU A 333 24.33 1.85 -5.26
CA GLU A 333 24.62 2.70 -6.42
C GLU A 333 25.68 3.77 -6.12
N ILE A 334 25.57 4.52 -5.01
CA ILE A 334 26.44 5.68 -4.74
C ILE A 334 27.59 5.39 -3.75
N GLY A 335 27.50 4.28 -3.00
CA GLY A 335 28.44 3.95 -1.93
C GLY A 335 29.88 3.80 -2.43
N PRO A 336 30.15 3.05 -3.52
CA PRO A 336 31.50 2.85 -4.06
C PRO A 336 32.27 4.16 -4.32
N ASP A 337 31.63 5.12 -4.98
CA ASP A 337 32.27 6.41 -5.28
C ASP A 337 32.52 7.24 -4.01
N ARG A 338 31.61 7.16 -3.03
CA ARG A 338 31.77 7.87 -1.75
C ARG A 338 32.87 7.27 -0.88
N MET A 339 32.99 5.94 -0.87
CA MET A 339 34.09 5.20 -0.25
C MET A 339 35.43 5.64 -0.86
N LYS A 340 35.54 5.60 -2.19
CA LYS A 340 36.74 6.04 -2.93
C LYS A 340 37.10 7.50 -2.67
N ALA A 341 36.12 8.40 -2.72
CA ALA A 341 36.36 9.84 -2.51
C ALA A 341 36.81 10.20 -1.10
N ARG A 342 36.64 9.31 -0.12
CA ARG A 342 37.02 9.51 1.29
C ARG A 342 38.14 8.61 1.77
N GLY A 343 38.57 7.65 0.95
CA GLY A 343 39.51 6.61 1.39
C GLY A 343 38.93 5.75 2.53
N LEU A 344 37.63 5.47 2.49
CA LEU A 344 36.92 4.66 3.48
C LEU A 344 36.43 3.36 2.85
N ASP A 345 36.27 2.32 3.66
CA ASP A 345 35.49 1.12 3.32
C ASP A 345 34.01 1.30 3.72
N GLU A 346 33.21 0.24 3.60
CA GLU A 346 31.76 0.30 3.85
C GLU A 346 31.46 0.65 5.32
N ASP A 347 32.19 0.04 6.25
CA ASP A 347 32.05 0.29 7.69
C ASP A 347 32.50 1.71 8.06
N GLY A 348 33.67 2.13 7.59
CA GLY A 348 34.17 3.50 7.80
C GLY A 348 33.25 4.56 7.20
N LEU A 349 32.62 4.27 6.05
CA LEU A 349 31.60 5.15 5.47
C LEU A 349 30.37 5.23 6.37
N GLN A 350 29.88 4.09 6.88
CA GLN A 350 28.74 4.08 7.80
C GLN A 350 29.03 4.85 9.09
N GLU A 351 30.21 4.66 9.68
CA GLU A 351 30.69 5.40 10.85
C GLU A 351 30.80 6.91 10.57
N TYR A 352 31.31 7.29 9.40
CA TYR A 352 31.34 8.69 8.98
C TYR A 352 29.93 9.29 8.98
N TYR A 353 28.94 8.62 8.40
CA TYR A 353 27.56 9.10 8.35
C TYR A 353 26.90 9.18 9.73
N GLN A 354 27.13 8.17 10.58
CA GLN A 354 26.73 8.17 11.98
C GLN A 354 27.36 9.35 12.73
N GLY A 355 28.63 9.64 12.47
CA GLY A 355 29.38 10.74 13.05
C GLY A 355 28.84 12.13 12.71
N ARG A 356 28.04 12.28 11.64
CA ARG A 356 27.44 13.57 11.23
C ARG A 356 26.24 13.97 12.07
N ASN A 357 25.48 13.02 12.59
CA ASN A 357 24.26 13.33 13.35
C ASN A 357 24.57 13.58 14.84
N LEU A 358 23.67 14.28 15.53
CA LEU A 358 23.87 14.73 16.92
C LEU A 358 23.87 13.57 17.91
N LEU A 359 23.02 12.55 17.69
CA LEU A 359 22.91 11.40 18.58
C LEU A 359 24.02 10.36 18.37
N LYS A 360 24.85 10.53 17.34
CA LYS A 360 25.80 9.50 16.87
C LYS A 360 25.10 8.16 16.69
N ALA A 361 23.87 8.19 16.20
CA ALA A 361 23.01 7.01 16.07
C ALA A 361 23.12 6.41 14.67
N LYS A 362 23.15 5.07 14.60
CA LYS A 362 22.92 4.35 13.35
C LYS A 362 21.43 4.41 13.00
N ILE A 363 21.14 4.79 11.77
CA ILE A 363 19.77 4.82 11.24
C ILE A 363 19.53 3.56 10.41
N THR A 364 18.39 2.89 10.62
CA THR A 364 18.07 1.59 10.00
C THR A 364 16.65 1.60 9.43
N GLY A 365 16.31 0.60 8.62
CA GLY A 365 14.96 0.42 8.10
C GLY A 365 13.92 0.26 9.21
N ARG A 366 14.28 -0.38 10.33
CA ARG A 366 13.44 -0.49 11.53
C ARG A 366 13.10 0.89 12.13
N HIS A 367 14.06 1.80 12.20
CA HIS A 367 13.78 3.17 12.69
C HIS A 367 12.79 3.89 11.78
N VAL A 368 12.93 3.75 10.46
CA VAL A 368 11.95 4.31 9.50
C VAL A 368 10.59 3.66 9.67
N SER A 369 10.55 2.34 9.86
CA SER A 369 9.31 1.61 10.15
C SER A 369 8.59 2.14 11.39
N ASN A 370 9.30 2.50 12.45
CA ASN A 370 8.68 3.03 13.67
C ASN A 370 7.99 4.37 13.40
N ALA A 371 8.58 5.24 12.58
CA ALA A 371 7.96 6.50 12.18
C ALA A 371 6.74 6.28 11.26
N VAL A 372 6.79 5.32 10.33
CA VAL A 372 5.63 4.93 9.53
C VAL A 372 4.51 4.38 10.42
N LEU A 373 4.85 3.53 11.39
CA LEU A 373 3.89 2.94 12.32
C LEU A 373 3.26 3.98 13.24
N PHE A 374 3.99 5.02 13.67
CA PHE A 374 3.42 6.13 14.43
C PHE A 374 2.23 6.76 13.69
N PHE A 375 2.39 7.01 12.39
CA PHE A 375 1.28 7.47 11.56
C PHE A 375 0.24 6.38 11.36
N ALA A 376 0.61 5.19 10.84
CA ALA A 376 -0.34 4.14 10.48
C ALA A 376 -1.21 3.65 11.65
N THR A 377 -0.71 3.70 12.90
CA THR A 377 -1.47 3.34 14.11
C THR A 377 -2.26 4.49 14.71
N ARG A 378 -2.31 5.63 14.01
CA ARG A 378 -3.12 6.81 14.33
C ARG A 378 -2.95 7.33 15.76
N GLN A 379 -1.72 7.38 16.28
CA GLN A 379 -1.45 7.78 17.68
C GLN A 379 -1.77 9.24 17.99
N THR A 380 -1.99 10.07 16.96
CA THR A 380 -2.30 11.49 17.07
C THR A 380 -3.05 11.96 15.82
N PRO A 381 -3.93 12.97 15.90
CA PRO A 381 -4.67 13.51 14.76
C PRO A 381 -3.77 14.39 13.86
N THR A 382 -2.81 13.77 13.19
CA THR A 382 -1.80 14.46 12.37
C THR A 382 -1.90 14.10 10.88
N THR A 383 -1.88 15.13 10.02
CA THR A 383 -1.74 15.05 8.55
C THR A 383 -0.83 16.19 8.07
N GLY A 384 -0.14 16.01 6.96
CA GLY A 384 0.80 16.98 6.37
C GLY A 384 2.14 17.11 7.11
N ALA A 385 2.39 16.30 8.14
CA ALA A 385 3.60 16.38 8.94
C ALA A 385 4.77 15.60 8.34
N THR A 386 5.98 15.99 8.71
CA THR A 386 7.22 15.25 8.39
C THR A 386 7.90 14.83 9.68
N ILE A 387 8.22 13.54 9.82
CA ILE A 387 9.06 13.05 10.93
C ILE A 387 10.48 12.82 10.41
N PRO A 388 11.50 13.53 10.95
CA PRO A 388 12.89 13.22 10.66
C PRO A 388 13.29 11.88 11.30
N VAL A 389 14.03 11.06 10.55
CA VAL A 389 14.62 9.80 11.02
C VAL A 389 16.10 9.82 10.68
N ASP A 390 16.86 10.67 11.36
CA ASP A 390 18.20 11.07 10.93
C ASP A 390 19.24 11.19 12.07
N GLY A 391 18.85 10.90 13.31
CA GLY A 391 19.72 11.08 14.49
C GLY A 391 20.00 12.54 14.83
N GLY A 392 19.25 13.46 14.23
CA GLY A 392 19.34 14.90 14.37
C GLY A 392 20.50 15.49 13.58
N LEU A 393 20.38 15.60 12.27
CA LEU A 393 21.35 16.34 11.47
C LEU A 393 21.25 17.85 11.77
N PRO A 394 22.35 18.52 12.18
CA PRO A 394 22.32 19.96 12.47
C PRO A 394 21.81 20.80 11.30
N ASP A 395 22.25 20.45 10.10
CA ASP A 395 21.99 21.20 8.86
C ASP A 395 20.57 21.03 8.29
N ALA A 396 19.71 20.26 8.95
CA ALA A 396 18.34 19.96 8.51
C ALA A 396 17.25 20.73 9.28
N THR A 397 17.63 21.81 9.96
CA THR A 397 16.72 22.65 10.76
C THR A 397 15.99 23.70 9.89
N PRO A 398 14.69 24.00 10.11
CA PRO A 398 13.79 23.37 11.08
C PRO A 398 13.43 21.95 10.66
N ARG A 399 13.45 21.05 11.64
CA ARG A 399 13.20 19.61 11.47
C ARG A 399 11.75 19.27 11.73
#